data_AF-A0AAJ2ESF5-F1
#
_entry.id   AF-A0AAJ2ESF5-F1
#
_cell.length_a   1.000
_cell.length_b   1.000
_cell.length_c   1.000
_cell.angle_alpha   90.00
_cell.angle_beta   90.00
_cell.angle_gamma   90.00
#
_symmetry.space_group_name_H-M   'P 1'
#
loop_
_entity.id
_entity.type
_entity.pdbx_description
1 polymer ?
#
loop_
_entity_poly.entity_id
_entity_poly.type
_entity_poly.pdbx_seq_one_letter_code
_entity_poly.pdbx_strand_id
1 'polypeptide(L)' 'MCAEINEQVVDVAAYVIQCHDGDAKAAVETLLDEIEHLQQQLSVAVAAMGRGFTRGWIPNGERE' A
#
# COMPACT_ATOMS: atom_id res chain seq x y z
N MET A 1 -12.79 -9.05 15.79
CA MET A 1 -11.65 -8.25 15.28
C MET A 1 -10.57 -9.09 14.60
N CYS A 2 -9.73 -9.89 15.29
CA CYS A 2 -8.63 -10.61 14.60
C CYS A 2 -9.11 -11.65 13.56
N ALA A 3 -10.22 -12.33 13.80
CA ALA A 3 -10.79 -13.31 12.86
C ALA A 3 -11.45 -12.64 11.63
N GLU A 4 -12.19 -11.54 11.85
CA GLU A 4 -12.82 -10.77 10.76
C GLU A 4 -11.80 -10.09 9.85
N ILE A 5 -10.71 -9.55 10.42
CA ILE A 5 -9.63 -8.97 9.61
C ILE A 5 -8.97 -10.06 8.76
N ASN A 6 -8.76 -11.25 9.30
CA ASN A 6 -8.17 -12.35 8.55
C ASN A 6 -9.08 -12.84 7.42
N GLU A 7 -10.40 -12.91 7.64
CA GLU A 7 -11.36 -13.29 6.61
C GLU A 7 -11.48 -12.22 5.50
N GLN A 8 -11.53 -10.94 5.87
CA GLN A 8 -11.55 -9.83 4.92
C GLN A 8 -10.26 -9.74 4.09
N VAL A 9 -9.10 -9.96 4.70
CA VAL A 9 -7.82 -9.99 4.00
C VAL A 9 -7.74 -11.17 3.02
N VAL A 10 -8.27 -12.33 3.40
CA VAL A 10 -8.35 -13.50 2.51
C VAL A 10 -9.30 -13.24 1.34
N ASP A 11 -10.44 -12.58 1.56
CA ASP A 11 -11.40 -12.20 0.51
C ASP A 11 -10.77 -11.23 -0.52
N VAL A 12 -10.10 -10.19 -0.04
CA VAL A 12 -9.41 -9.23 -0.91
C VAL A 12 -8.27 -9.90 -1.67
N ALA A 13 -7.47 -10.75 -1.02
CA ALA A 13 -6.39 -11.47 -1.68
C ALA A 13 -6.91 -12.40 -2.79
N ALA A 14 -8.00 -13.13 -2.52
CA ALA A 14 -8.64 -14.00 -3.51
C ALA A 14 -9.17 -13.20 -4.71
N TYR A 15 -9.81 -12.05 -4.44
CA TYR A 15 -10.29 -11.14 -5.49
C TYR A 15 -9.15 -10.63 -6.38
N VAL A 16 -8.06 -10.13 -5.77
CA VAL A 16 -6.92 -9.62 -6.52
C VAL A 16 -6.29 -10.72 -7.37
N ILE A 17 -6.08 -11.93 -6.82
CA ILE A 17 -5.55 -13.06 -7.60
C ILE A 17 -6.48 -13.39 -8.79
N GLN A 18 -7.80 -13.33 -8.60
CA GLN A 18 -8.77 -13.58 -9.66
C GLN A 18 -8.71 -12.54 -10.79
N CYS A 19 -8.42 -11.27 -10.47
CA CYS A 19 -8.20 -10.20 -11.46
C CYS A 19 -6.95 -10.44 -12.33
N HIS A 20 -6.01 -11.27 -11.87
CA HIS A 20 -4.81 -11.69 -12.59
C HIS A 20 -4.93 -13.11 -13.14
N ASP A 21 -6.14 -13.57 -13.49
CA ASP A 21 -6.40 -14.91 -14.06
C ASP A 21 -5.90 -16.07 -13.18
N GLY A 22 -5.82 -15.86 -11.87
CA GLY A 22 -5.28 -16.85 -10.93
C GLY A 22 -3.75 -16.82 -10.79
N ASP A 23 -3.04 -15.95 -11.52
CA ASP A 23 -1.60 -15.78 -11.38
C ASP A 23 -1.26 -14.91 -10.17
N ALA A 24 -1.05 -15.58 -9.04
CA ALA A 24 -0.65 -14.93 -7.80
C ALA A 24 0.70 -14.20 -7.89
N LYS A 25 1.61 -14.63 -8.77
CA LYS A 25 2.91 -13.96 -8.93
C LYS A 25 2.74 -12.63 -9.65
N ALA A 26 1.99 -12.62 -10.76
CA ALA A 26 1.67 -11.40 -11.50
C ALA A 26 0.89 -10.39 -10.64
N ALA A 27 -0.03 -10.87 -9.80
CA ALA A 27 -0.74 -10.04 -8.84
C ALA A 27 0.20 -9.37 -7.83
N VAL A 28 1.11 -10.14 -7.23
CA VAL A 28 2.09 -9.58 -6.28
C VAL A 28 3.06 -8.61 -6.94
N GLU A 29 3.54 -8.91 -8.16
CA GLU A 29 4.41 -8.00 -8.92
C GLU A 29 3.70 -6.67 -9.20
N THR A 30 2.43 -6.71 -9.62
CA THR A 30 1.64 -5.49 -9.87
C THR A 30 1.45 -4.66 -8.60
N LEU A 31 1.12 -5.30 -7.47
CA LEU A 31 0.95 -4.60 -6.19
C LEU A 31 2.26 -3.95 -5.71
N LEU A 32 3.40 -4.60 -5.93
CA LEU A 32 4.70 -4.03 -5.57
C LEU A 32 5.02 -2.79 -6.43
N ASP A 33 4.75 -2.85 -7.73
CA ASP A 33 4.92 -1.71 -8.63
C ASP A 33 4.01 -0.53 -8.24
N GLU A 34 2.75 -0.81 -7.88
CA GLU A 34 1.82 0.22 -7.39
C GLU A 34 2.30 0.86 -6.08
N ILE A 35 2.82 0.07 -5.14
CA ILE A 35 3.38 0.58 -3.88
C ILE A 35 4.58 1.47 -4.16
N GLU A 36 5.50 1.05 -5.03
CA GLU A 36 6.67 1.86 -5.40
C GLU A 36 6.21 3.18 -6.03
N HIS A 37 5.25 3.13 -6.93
CA HIS A 37 4.69 4.32 -7.58
C HIS A 37 4.07 5.30 -6.57
N LEU A 38 3.27 4.79 -5.62
CA LEU A 38 2.67 5.62 -4.57
C LEU A 38 3.71 6.23 -3.63
N GLN A 39 4.77 5.48 -3.28
CA GLN A 39 5.88 6.00 -2.50
C GLN A 39 6.63 7.12 -3.23
N GLN A 40 6.82 6.98 -4.55
CA GLN A 40 7.41 8.03 -5.37
C GLN A 40 6.51 9.28 -5.42
N GLN A 41 5.20 9.11 -5.63
CA GLN A 41 4.25 10.24 -5.60
C GLN A 41 4.25 10.95 -4.24
N LEU A 42 4.27 10.20 -3.15
CA LEU A 42 4.33 10.75 -1.80
C LEU A 42 5.63 11.52 -1.57
N SER A 43 6.76 10.98 -2.01
CA SER A 43 8.06 11.67 -1.93
C SER A 43 8.05 13.01 -2.67
N VAL A 44 7.49 13.04 -3.88
CA VAL A 44 7.31 14.27 -4.67
C VAL A 44 6.40 15.25 -3.96
N ALA A 45 5.25 14.80 -3.44
CA ALA A 45 4.32 15.66 -2.72
C ALA A 45 4.97 16.26 -1.46
N VAL A 46 5.70 15.45 -0.69
CA VAL A 46 6.45 15.91 0.50
C VAL A 46 7.51 16.95 0.13
N ALA A 47 8.26 16.71 -0.95
CA ALA A 47 9.24 17.67 -1.45
C ALA A 47 8.59 18.99 -1.91
N ALA A 48 7.44 18.91 -2.58
CA ALA A 48 6.71 20.06 -3.11
C ALA A 48 6.04 20.91 -2.02
N MET A 49 5.55 20.29 -0.93
CA MET A 49 4.95 21.00 0.21
C MET A 49 5.97 21.84 1.01
N GLY A 50 7.27 21.67 0.77
CA GLY A 50 8.35 22.46 1.36
C GLY A 50 8.58 22.18 2.86
N ARG A 51 9.71 22.66 3.41
CA ARG A 51 10.12 22.43 4.82
C ARG A 51 9.14 22.97 5.87
N GLY A 52 8.19 23.83 5.49
CA GLY A 52 7.22 24.45 6.39
C GLY A 52 6.03 23.54 6.76
N PHE A 53 5.62 22.64 5.86
CA PHE A 53 4.41 21.82 6.05
C PHE A 53 4.63 20.57 6.93
N THR A 54 5.86 20.09 7.04
CA THR A 54 6.23 18.88 7.80
C THR A 54 6.82 19.17 9.19
N ARG A 55 6.78 20.43 9.66
CA ARG A 55 7.37 20.80 10.96
C ARG A 55 6.66 20.05 12.10
N GLY A 56 7.34 19.03 12.64
CA GLY A 56 6.85 18.20 13.74
C GLY A 56 6.17 16.89 13.34
N TRP A 57 6.06 16.59 12.04
CA TRP A 57 5.52 15.31 11.59
C TRP A 57 6.64 14.26 11.48
N ILE A 58 6.50 13.17 12.22
CA ILE A 58 7.36 11.99 12.15
C ILE A 58 6.47 10.84 11.67
N PRO A 59 6.71 10.26 10.49
CA PRO A 59 5.97 9.08 10.07
C PRO A 59 6.23 7.94 11.06
N ASN A 60 5.19 7.46 11.74
CA ASN A 60 5.28 6.20 12.46
C ASN A 60 5.15 5.06 11.44
N GLY A 61 6.18 4.24 11.31
CA GLY A 61 6.20 3.10 10.39
C GLY A 61 5.46 1.87 10.93
N GLU A 62 4.99 1.92 12.17
CA GLU A 62 4.16 0.87 12.74
C GLU A 62 2.74 0.98 12.19
N ARG A 63 2.37 0.01 11.36
CA ARG A 63 0.97 -0.28 11.03
C ARG A 63 0.32 -0.89 12.28
N GLU A 64 -0.65 -0.20 12.87
CA GLU A 64 -1.62 -0.79 13.81
C GLU A 64 -2.57 -1.76 13.08
#